data_AF-A0A450RUN2-F1
#
_entry.id   AF-A0A450RUN2-F1
#
_cell.length_a   1.000
_cell.length_b   1.000
_cell.length_c   1.000
_cell.angle_alpha   90.00
_cell.angle_beta   90.00
_cell.angle_gamma   90.00
#
_symmetry.space_group_name_H-M   'P 1'
#
loop_
_entity.id
_entity.type
_entity.pdbx_description
1 polymer ?
#
loop_
_entity_poly.entity_id
_entity_poly.type
_entity_poly.pdbx_seq_one_letter_code
_entity_poly.pdbx_strand_id
1 'polypeptide(L)'
;MHSRKFNGLMGAILAPVLLCSCASVSEGVTTGLYNSLRFNAPAKKCQITGPGFSGISAGMEEGKGHIAKVLVVHGIGSPGPGHSNRLIRNITDKLRLNKTYGPPSLLTLKDRSGENTLGRLSISGYGASDEAPSLMVYELTWSDNTDEARAELAFDTKRYGYLRARMNQSLKAFINEHLADPMVYLGQGQEGIIESVQQAFCWMFQDKDLGEFAEVDQPGYCENDFFSQASDTLVRDDFFIVSHSLGSAITLDAIDALARSHGEKRQDEGKGQSGRPAAEAGKTTIEALRGKSIPFFMLANQLPLLRLFYFPDTARAGPDRYSDYCEAEGDRFDQRFLGGLAIVAFTDPNDLLSYTLEPEFVQRHVSPHVCPRVTNVLLNVAAKIDIVGFANPITAHLEYSADQRVIDLIAHGTKAKSIHNGNPRVIYQDEDGRMESCNWLEMLY
;
A
#
# COMPACT_ATOMS: atom_id res chain seq x y z
N MET A 1 -27.10 -88.12 -9.38
CA MET A 1 -25.91 -87.81 -8.56
C MET A 1 -24.82 -87.25 -9.48
N HIS A 2 -24.17 -86.16 -9.06
CA HIS A 2 -22.93 -85.55 -9.58
C HIS A 2 -23.02 -84.83 -10.94
N SER A 3 -23.04 -83.48 -11.00
CA SER A 3 -21.97 -82.49 -10.73
C SER A 3 -21.15 -82.18 -11.99
N ARG A 4 -21.36 -81.00 -12.61
CA ARG A 4 -20.41 -79.85 -12.81
C ARG A 4 -19.06 -80.26 -13.44
N LYS A 5 -18.49 -79.59 -14.45
CA LYS A 5 -18.61 -78.24 -15.00
C LYS A 5 -17.88 -78.23 -16.35
N PHE A 6 -18.42 -77.51 -17.32
CA PHE A 6 -17.76 -77.14 -18.58
C PHE A 6 -16.70 -76.06 -18.27
N ASN A 7 -15.43 -76.33 -18.54
CA ASN A 7 -14.36 -75.33 -18.49
C ASN A 7 -13.43 -75.60 -19.67
N GLY A 8 -13.39 -74.69 -20.63
CA GLY A 8 -12.40 -74.73 -21.71
C GLY A 8 -12.87 -74.17 -23.03
N LEU A 9 -13.21 -72.87 -23.08
CA LEU A 9 -12.92 -72.03 -24.25
C LEU A 9 -13.22 -70.55 -23.92
N MET A 10 -12.24 -69.82 -23.38
CA MET A 10 -12.17 -68.34 -23.47
C MET A 10 -10.83 -67.86 -22.93
N GLY A 11 -9.76 -68.31 -23.59
CA GLY A 11 -8.46 -67.66 -23.51
C GLY A 11 -8.24 -66.91 -24.81
N ALA A 12 -7.96 -65.60 -24.72
CA ALA A 12 -7.49 -64.71 -25.79
C ALA A 12 -8.52 -63.96 -26.65
N ILE A 13 -9.47 -63.22 -26.05
CA ILE A 13 -9.95 -61.93 -26.61
C ILE A 13 -10.31 -60.99 -25.45
N LEU A 14 -9.31 -60.45 -24.74
CA LEU A 14 -9.51 -59.34 -23.78
C LEU A 14 -8.18 -58.67 -23.42
N ALA A 15 -7.35 -58.40 -24.45
CA ALA A 15 -6.01 -57.83 -24.26
C ALA A 15 -5.66 -56.61 -25.15
N PRO A 16 -6.61 -55.90 -25.81
CA PRO A 16 -6.31 -54.53 -26.23
C PRO A 16 -7.42 -53.50 -25.98
N VAL A 17 -8.13 -53.55 -24.84
CA VAL A 17 -9.09 -52.48 -24.44
C VAL A 17 -8.63 -51.71 -23.18
N LEU A 18 -7.51 -52.08 -22.57
CA LEU A 18 -6.98 -51.40 -21.36
C LEU A 18 -5.78 -50.47 -21.62
N LEU A 19 -5.43 -50.19 -22.88
CA LEU A 19 -4.27 -49.34 -23.22
C LEU A 19 -4.60 -48.14 -24.10
N CYS A 20 -5.87 -47.74 -24.21
CA CYS A 20 -6.23 -46.46 -24.78
C CYS A 20 -7.22 -45.72 -23.87
N SER A 21 -7.01 -44.41 -23.75
CA SER A 21 -7.87 -43.39 -23.11
C SER A 21 -7.95 -43.34 -21.57
N CYS A 22 -6.84 -42.97 -20.92
CA CYS A 22 -6.88 -42.20 -19.67
C CYS A 22 -6.22 -40.81 -19.77
N ALA A 23 -5.62 -40.46 -20.91
CA ALA A 23 -5.00 -39.14 -21.11
C ALA A 23 -5.99 -38.09 -21.66
N SER A 24 -6.95 -38.49 -22.50
CA SER A 24 -7.86 -37.54 -23.16
C SER A 24 -9.10 -37.15 -22.34
N VAL A 25 -9.54 -38.02 -21.41
CA VAL A 25 -10.69 -37.73 -20.54
C VAL A 25 -10.29 -36.81 -19.39
N SER A 26 -9.07 -36.93 -18.86
CA SER A 26 -8.56 -36.02 -17.82
C SER A 26 -8.32 -34.62 -18.37
N GLU A 27 -7.74 -34.47 -19.57
CA GLU A 27 -7.63 -33.19 -20.27
C GLU A 27 -9.00 -32.61 -20.64
N GLY A 28 -9.94 -33.40 -21.17
CA GLY A 28 -11.28 -32.92 -21.53
C GLY A 28 -12.10 -32.44 -20.33
N VAL A 29 -12.01 -33.13 -19.19
CA VAL A 29 -12.73 -32.77 -17.96
C VAL A 29 -12.04 -31.60 -17.24
N THR A 30 -10.71 -31.54 -17.19
CA THR A 30 -10.01 -30.37 -16.62
C THR A 30 -10.17 -29.14 -17.50
N THR A 31 -10.09 -29.25 -18.82
CA THR A 31 -10.33 -28.13 -19.75
C THR A 31 -11.80 -27.71 -19.76
N GLY A 32 -12.74 -28.66 -19.66
CA GLY A 32 -14.17 -28.38 -19.55
C GLY A 32 -14.58 -27.75 -18.23
N LEU A 33 -13.96 -28.14 -17.12
CA LEU A 33 -14.16 -27.53 -15.80
C LEU A 33 -13.46 -26.16 -15.72
N TYR A 34 -12.22 -26.05 -16.24
CA TYR A 34 -11.47 -24.79 -16.32
C TYR A 34 -12.19 -23.74 -17.18
N ASN A 35 -12.73 -24.17 -18.33
CA ASN A 35 -13.53 -23.30 -19.20
C ASN A 35 -14.87 -22.96 -18.54
N SER A 36 -15.59 -23.91 -17.94
CA SER A 36 -16.86 -23.62 -17.24
C SER A 36 -16.66 -22.69 -16.04
N LEU A 37 -15.52 -22.76 -15.34
CA LEU A 37 -15.15 -21.84 -14.26
C LEU A 37 -14.77 -20.44 -14.79
N ARG A 38 -14.18 -20.32 -15.99
CA ARG A 38 -13.97 -19.02 -16.66
C ARG A 38 -15.28 -18.39 -17.15
N PHE A 39 -16.19 -19.20 -17.67
CA PHE A 39 -17.44 -18.70 -18.29
C PHE A 39 -18.55 -18.40 -17.28
N ASN A 40 -18.46 -18.90 -16.04
CA ASN A 40 -19.48 -18.67 -14.99
C ASN A 40 -18.94 -17.96 -13.73
N ALA A 41 -17.67 -17.55 -13.68
CA ALA A 41 -17.19 -16.75 -12.56
C ALA A 41 -18.03 -15.46 -12.45
N PRO A 42 -18.71 -15.21 -11.31
CA PRO A 42 -19.51 -14.01 -11.15
C PRO A 42 -18.63 -12.78 -11.31
N ALA A 43 -19.12 -11.78 -12.05
CA ALA A 43 -18.39 -10.53 -12.30
C ALA A 43 -17.78 -9.98 -11.00
N LYS A 44 -16.47 -9.71 -11.01
CA LYS A 44 -15.76 -9.12 -9.87
C LYS A 44 -16.44 -7.79 -9.53
N LYS A 45 -17.07 -7.70 -8.36
CA LYS A 45 -17.71 -6.46 -7.92
C LYS A 45 -16.65 -5.40 -7.60
N CYS A 46 -16.99 -4.16 -7.87
CA CYS A 46 -16.19 -3.00 -7.51
C CYS A 46 -17.12 -1.82 -7.14
N GLN A 47 -16.92 -1.25 -5.97
CA GLN A 47 -17.67 -0.11 -5.46
C GLN A 47 -16.72 0.90 -4.83
N ILE A 48 -16.88 2.16 -5.21
CA ILE A 48 -16.14 3.30 -4.66
C ILE A 48 -17.13 4.16 -3.89
N THR A 49 -16.76 4.56 -2.68
CA THR A 49 -17.60 5.38 -1.81
C THR A 49 -16.76 6.45 -1.13
N GLY A 50 -17.11 7.71 -1.36
CA GLY A 50 -16.36 8.87 -0.84
C GLY A 50 -16.03 9.91 -1.92
N PRO A 51 -15.22 10.93 -1.59
CA PRO A 51 -14.86 12.00 -2.51
C PRO A 51 -13.96 11.50 -3.66
N GLY A 52 -13.84 12.31 -4.71
CA GLY A 52 -12.87 12.04 -5.77
C GLY A 52 -11.44 12.22 -5.28
N PHE A 53 -10.52 11.44 -5.84
CA PHE A 53 -9.09 11.55 -5.58
C PHE A 53 -8.27 11.53 -6.87
N SER A 54 -7.06 12.11 -6.80
CA SER A 54 -6.06 12.14 -7.87
C SER A 54 -5.19 10.89 -7.83
N GLY A 55 -4.86 10.36 -9.01
CA GLY A 55 -3.82 9.32 -9.16
C GLY A 55 -2.44 9.93 -9.46
N ILE A 56 -1.43 9.07 -9.52
CA ILE A 56 -0.02 9.44 -9.76
C ILE A 56 0.16 10.28 -11.02
N SER A 57 -0.57 9.96 -12.10
CA SER A 57 -0.53 10.72 -13.37
C SER A 57 -0.87 12.21 -13.22
N ALA A 58 -1.59 12.60 -12.17
CA ALA A 58 -1.86 14.01 -11.92
C ALA A 58 -0.59 14.80 -11.55
N GLY A 59 0.42 14.14 -10.99
CA GLY A 59 1.70 14.76 -10.62
C GLY A 59 2.75 14.77 -11.72
N MET A 60 2.40 14.31 -12.93
CA MET A 60 3.31 14.12 -14.06
C MET A 60 3.00 15.05 -15.23
N GLU A 61 2.46 16.25 -14.96
CA GLU A 61 2.03 17.16 -16.03
C GLU A 61 3.18 17.50 -17.00
N GLU A 62 3.00 17.09 -18.25
CA GLU A 62 3.99 17.21 -19.32
C GLU A 62 4.39 18.68 -19.56
N GLY A 63 5.70 18.93 -19.66
CA GLY A 63 6.25 20.27 -19.95
C GLY A 63 6.40 21.21 -18.75
N LYS A 64 6.00 20.81 -17.53
CA LYS A 64 6.21 21.61 -16.32
C LYS A 64 7.45 21.22 -15.50
N GLY A 65 8.14 20.13 -15.86
CA GLY A 65 9.28 19.62 -15.09
C GLY A 65 8.91 19.12 -13.70
N HIS A 66 7.64 18.79 -13.47
CA HIS A 66 7.17 18.18 -12.22
C HIS A 66 7.52 16.70 -12.20
N ILE A 67 7.92 16.21 -11.03
CA ILE A 67 8.15 14.79 -10.79
C ILE A 67 7.09 14.30 -9.81
N ALA A 68 6.42 13.20 -10.15
CA ALA A 68 5.61 12.49 -9.17
C ALA A 68 6.53 11.68 -8.24
N LYS A 69 6.45 11.89 -6.93
CA LYS A 69 7.22 11.15 -5.93
C LYS A 69 6.32 10.22 -5.14
N VAL A 70 6.59 8.92 -5.18
CA VAL A 70 5.78 7.88 -4.54
C VAL A 70 6.57 7.22 -3.43
N LEU A 71 6.11 7.34 -2.19
CA LEU A 71 6.63 6.53 -1.07
C LEU A 71 5.83 5.23 -0.96
N VAL A 72 6.51 4.10 -1.04
CA VAL A 72 5.94 2.77 -0.82
C VAL A 72 6.39 2.24 0.53
N VAL A 73 5.43 1.99 1.43
CA VAL A 73 5.67 1.44 2.77
C VAL A 73 5.05 0.05 2.85
N HIS A 74 5.89 -0.98 2.92
CA HIS A 74 5.39 -2.34 3.06
C HIS A 74 4.74 -2.57 4.43
N GLY A 75 3.91 -3.61 4.49
CA GLY A 75 3.28 -4.09 5.72
C GLY A 75 4.08 -5.15 6.43
N ILE A 76 3.40 -6.20 6.86
CA ILE A 76 3.97 -7.35 7.57
C ILE A 76 4.82 -8.25 6.65
N GLY A 77 5.81 -8.92 7.22
CA GLY A 77 6.72 -9.86 6.56
C GLY A 77 8.16 -9.36 6.48
N SER A 78 9.04 -10.16 5.88
CA SER A 78 10.43 -9.77 5.58
C SER A 78 10.63 -9.59 4.06
N PRO A 79 10.03 -8.53 3.46
CA PRO A 79 10.26 -8.24 2.07
C PRO A 79 11.72 -7.82 1.86
N GLY A 80 12.46 -8.57 1.04
CA GLY A 80 13.72 -8.09 0.50
C GLY A 80 13.51 -6.90 -0.46
N PRO A 81 14.58 -6.19 -0.85
CA PRO A 81 14.51 -5.12 -1.85
C PRO A 81 13.76 -5.57 -3.12
N GLY A 82 12.85 -4.73 -3.63
CA GLY A 82 12.06 -5.03 -4.81
C GLY A 82 10.79 -5.86 -4.55
N HIS A 83 10.34 -5.98 -3.31
CA HIS A 83 9.04 -6.56 -2.99
C HIS A 83 7.89 -5.86 -3.73
N SER A 84 7.99 -4.54 -3.83
CA SER A 84 7.01 -3.71 -4.51
C SER A 84 7.17 -3.72 -6.03
N ASN A 85 8.14 -4.47 -6.60
CA ASN A 85 8.42 -4.47 -8.04
C ASN A 85 7.20 -4.82 -8.89
N ARG A 86 6.33 -5.71 -8.43
CA ARG A 86 5.10 -6.05 -9.15
C ARG A 86 4.15 -4.85 -9.22
N LEU A 87 3.92 -4.22 -8.07
CA LEU A 87 3.09 -3.02 -7.96
C LEU A 87 3.66 -1.89 -8.82
N ILE A 88 4.95 -1.59 -8.66
CA ILE A 88 5.65 -0.52 -9.37
C ILE A 88 5.61 -0.77 -10.87
N ARG A 89 5.93 -2.00 -11.33
CA ARG A 89 5.88 -2.36 -12.75
C ARG A 89 4.49 -2.16 -13.33
N ASN A 90 3.45 -2.63 -12.65
CA ASN A 90 2.09 -2.49 -13.14
C ASN A 90 1.69 -1.00 -13.21
N ILE A 91 2.09 -0.18 -12.24
CA ILE A 91 1.89 1.27 -12.26
C ILE A 91 2.65 1.92 -13.42
N THR A 92 3.94 1.62 -13.60
CA THR A 92 4.75 2.21 -14.68
C THR A 92 4.24 1.80 -16.05
N ASP A 93 3.85 0.54 -16.23
CA ASP A 93 3.24 0.04 -17.46
C ASP A 93 1.93 0.78 -17.75
N LYS A 94 1.09 0.97 -16.72
CA LYS A 94 -0.18 1.70 -16.86
C LYS A 94 0.03 3.16 -17.22
N LEU A 95 1.04 3.80 -16.64
CA LEU A 95 1.45 5.18 -16.92
C LEU A 95 2.28 5.31 -18.20
N ARG A 96 2.58 4.20 -18.89
CA ARG A 96 3.41 4.15 -20.11
C ARG A 96 4.84 4.67 -19.90
N LEU A 97 5.40 4.44 -18.72
CA LEU A 97 6.78 4.75 -18.37
C LEU A 97 7.66 3.55 -18.71
N ASN A 98 8.22 3.55 -19.91
CA ASN A 98 8.97 2.44 -20.47
C ASN A 98 10.49 2.51 -20.20
N LYS A 99 10.95 3.57 -19.51
CA LYS A 99 12.36 3.76 -19.18
C LYS A 99 12.59 3.77 -17.69
N THR A 100 13.67 3.12 -17.28
CA THR A 100 14.21 3.10 -15.91
C THR A 100 15.55 3.81 -15.91
N TYR A 101 15.74 4.74 -14.99
CA TYR A 101 16.96 5.54 -14.87
C TYR A 101 17.96 4.86 -13.94
N GLY A 102 18.84 4.03 -14.52
CA GLY A 102 19.89 3.35 -13.78
C GLY A 102 19.39 2.26 -12.80
N PRO A 103 20.31 1.61 -12.06
CA PRO A 103 19.93 0.75 -10.95
C PRO A 103 19.34 1.58 -9.79
N PRO A 104 18.51 0.97 -8.93
CA PRO A 104 18.01 1.66 -7.74
C PRO A 104 19.16 2.11 -6.83
N SER A 105 19.09 3.36 -6.36
CA SER A 105 19.96 3.85 -5.28
C SER A 105 19.47 3.27 -3.96
N LEU A 106 20.38 2.85 -3.08
CA LEU A 106 20.06 2.23 -1.79
C LEU A 106 20.64 3.09 -0.67
N LEU A 107 19.82 3.40 0.33
CA LEU A 107 20.23 4.09 1.54
C LEU A 107 19.89 3.24 2.76
N THR A 108 20.88 2.97 3.62
CA THR A 108 20.64 2.38 4.93
C THR A 108 20.26 3.49 5.91
N LEU A 109 19.03 3.44 6.43
CA LEU A 109 18.53 4.38 7.41
C LEU A 109 19.09 4.02 8.78
N LYS A 110 19.73 4.99 9.43
CA LYS A 110 20.28 4.87 10.77
C LYS A 110 19.53 5.76 11.74
N ASP A 111 19.49 5.39 13.00
CA ASP A 111 19.03 6.30 14.06
C ASP A 111 19.98 7.49 14.21
N ARG A 112 19.58 8.49 14.99
CA ARG A 112 20.40 9.69 15.21
C ARG A 112 21.79 9.38 15.78
N SER A 113 21.94 8.30 16.55
CA SER A 113 23.24 7.88 17.09
C SER A 113 24.16 7.29 16.02
N GLY A 114 23.60 6.80 14.91
CA GLY A 114 24.32 6.06 13.87
C GLY A 114 24.53 4.58 14.22
N GLU A 115 24.16 4.14 15.42
CA GLU A 115 24.41 2.78 15.91
C GLU A 115 23.38 1.80 15.35
N ASN A 116 22.09 2.18 15.36
CA ASN A 116 21.00 1.27 15.04
C ASN A 116 20.55 1.42 13.59
N THR A 117 20.37 0.30 12.89
CA THR A 117 19.73 0.29 11.56
C THR A 117 18.22 0.32 11.72
N LEU A 118 17.57 1.32 11.13
CA LEU A 118 16.11 1.48 11.16
C LEU A 118 15.42 0.90 9.92
N GLY A 119 16.15 0.74 8.82
CA GLY A 119 15.62 0.18 7.58
C GLY A 119 16.50 0.50 6.39
N ARG A 120 15.99 0.20 5.19
CA ARG A 120 16.61 0.59 3.92
C ARG A 120 15.60 1.30 3.04
N LEU A 121 16.05 2.31 2.32
CA LEU A 121 15.26 3.06 1.35
C LEU A 121 15.84 2.79 -0.04
N SER A 122 15.06 2.20 -0.93
CA SER A 122 15.41 2.04 -2.34
C SER A 122 14.76 3.13 -3.18
N ILE A 123 15.54 3.82 -4.00
CA ILE A 123 15.10 4.97 -4.78
C ILE A 123 15.28 4.66 -6.26
N SER A 124 14.21 4.70 -7.02
CA SER A 124 14.20 4.37 -8.46
C SER A 124 13.51 5.47 -9.27
N GLY A 125 14.05 5.79 -10.45
CA GLY A 125 13.45 6.76 -11.38
C GLY A 125 12.88 6.09 -12.64
N TYR A 126 11.72 6.57 -13.07
CA TYR A 126 11.01 6.09 -14.27
C TYR A 126 10.52 7.25 -15.14
N GLY A 127 10.50 7.05 -16.45
CA GLY A 127 10.11 8.09 -17.42
C GLY A 127 9.66 7.53 -18.77
N ALA A 128 9.20 8.44 -19.64
CA ALA A 128 8.82 8.13 -21.02
C ALA A 128 9.88 8.59 -22.06
N SER A 129 10.76 9.54 -21.71
CA SER A 129 11.83 10.06 -22.56
C SER A 129 13.22 9.74 -21.99
N ASP A 130 14.31 10.14 -22.66
CA ASP A 130 15.68 9.97 -22.14
C ASP A 130 16.14 11.14 -21.25
N GLU A 131 15.32 12.17 -21.08
CA GLU A 131 15.78 13.43 -20.49
C GLU A 131 15.87 13.35 -18.96
N ALA A 132 14.73 13.12 -18.30
CA ALA A 132 14.65 13.07 -16.84
C ALA A 132 13.45 12.19 -16.40
N PRO A 133 13.54 11.54 -15.22
CA PRO A 133 12.42 10.76 -14.70
C PRO A 133 11.22 11.67 -14.43
N SER A 134 10.04 11.22 -14.85
CA SER A 134 8.75 11.85 -14.49
C SER A 134 8.15 11.26 -13.21
N LEU A 135 8.71 10.14 -12.75
CA LEU A 135 8.29 9.42 -11.55
C LEU A 135 9.52 8.98 -10.75
N MET A 136 9.57 9.30 -9.46
CA MET A 136 10.50 8.73 -8.51
C MET A 136 9.75 7.87 -7.50
N VAL A 137 10.25 6.66 -7.25
CA VAL A 137 9.70 5.73 -6.28
C VAL A 137 10.70 5.52 -5.15
N TYR A 138 10.24 5.72 -3.93
CA TYR A 138 10.96 5.52 -2.68
C TYR A 138 10.33 4.30 -2.00
N GLU A 139 10.98 3.13 -2.06
CA GLU A 139 10.53 1.90 -1.41
C GLU A 139 11.25 1.74 -0.07
N LEU A 140 10.50 1.82 1.03
CA LEU A 140 11.02 1.63 2.38
C LEU A 140 10.86 0.17 2.81
N THR A 141 11.98 -0.45 3.22
CA THR A 141 12.00 -1.72 3.95
C THR A 141 12.45 -1.54 5.39
N TRP A 142 11.56 -1.80 6.36
CA TRP A 142 11.82 -1.68 7.81
C TRP A 142 11.88 -3.03 8.52
N SER A 143 11.71 -4.14 7.78
CA SER A 143 11.60 -5.49 8.34
C SER A 143 12.80 -5.95 9.16
N ASP A 144 14.00 -5.43 8.92
CA ASP A 144 15.21 -5.74 9.71
C ASP A 144 14.98 -5.52 11.23
N ASN A 145 14.10 -4.59 11.63
CA ASN A 145 13.74 -4.33 13.03
C ASN A 145 13.01 -5.49 13.73
N THR A 146 12.54 -6.49 12.96
CA THR A 146 11.66 -7.57 13.45
C THR A 146 12.23 -8.97 13.16
N ASP A 147 13.41 -9.05 12.55
CA ASP A 147 14.04 -10.31 12.17
C ASP A 147 14.35 -11.21 13.38
N GLU A 148 14.81 -10.63 14.49
CA GLU A 148 15.11 -11.38 15.71
C GLU A 148 13.85 -12.06 16.27
N ALA A 149 12.76 -11.31 16.43
CA ALA A 149 11.48 -11.84 16.89
C ALA A 149 10.91 -12.92 15.95
N ARG A 150 11.06 -12.77 14.63
CA ARG A 150 10.68 -13.83 13.67
C ARG A 150 11.55 -15.07 13.81
N ALA A 151 12.86 -14.92 14.03
CA ALA A 151 13.78 -16.03 14.21
C ALA A 151 13.41 -16.87 15.45
N GLU A 152 12.91 -16.23 16.52
CA GLU A 152 12.41 -16.93 17.71
C GLU A 152 11.21 -17.83 17.42
N LEU A 153 10.35 -17.49 16.45
CA LEU A 153 9.19 -18.31 16.09
C LEU A 153 9.50 -19.35 15.02
N ALA A 154 10.66 -19.26 14.36
CA ALA A 154 11.04 -20.12 13.24
C ALA A 154 11.19 -21.61 13.63
N PHE A 155 11.43 -21.93 14.91
CA PHE A 155 11.53 -23.32 15.38
C PHE A 155 10.25 -24.10 15.09
N ASP A 156 9.07 -23.46 15.18
CA ASP A 156 7.78 -24.13 15.05
C ASP A 156 7.56 -24.68 13.63
N THR A 157 7.91 -23.88 12.62
CA THR A 157 7.85 -24.30 11.21
C THR A 157 8.87 -25.40 10.94
N LYS A 158 10.12 -25.24 11.42
CA LYS A 158 11.21 -26.19 11.18
C LYS A 158 10.98 -27.55 11.83
N ARG A 159 10.41 -27.58 13.04
CA ARG A 159 10.27 -28.81 13.85
C ARG A 159 8.95 -29.54 13.66
N TYR A 160 7.86 -28.83 13.40
CA TYR A 160 6.51 -29.41 13.39
C TYR A 160 5.77 -29.24 12.06
N GLY A 161 6.36 -28.55 11.08
CA GLY A 161 5.72 -28.28 9.79
C GLY A 161 5.21 -29.54 9.07
N TYR A 162 6.01 -30.61 9.06
CA TYR A 162 5.70 -31.87 8.36
C TYR A 162 4.53 -32.66 8.98
N LEU A 163 4.15 -32.35 10.23
CA LEU A 163 3.02 -33.00 10.92
C LEU A 163 1.67 -32.34 10.61
N ARG A 164 1.68 -31.17 9.98
CA ARG A 164 0.46 -30.39 9.72
C ARG A 164 -0.18 -30.79 8.40
N ALA A 165 -1.52 -30.79 8.37
CA ALA A 165 -2.24 -30.77 7.11
C ALA A 165 -1.81 -29.55 6.28
N ARG A 166 -1.77 -29.68 4.94
CA ARG A 166 -1.21 -28.66 4.04
C ARG A 166 -1.80 -27.25 4.26
N MET A 167 -3.11 -27.15 4.43
CA MET A 167 -3.79 -25.86 4.68
C MET A 167 -3.35 -25.24 6.02
N ASN A 168 -3.29 -26.05 7.08
CA ASN A 168 -2.84 -25.60 8.40
C ASN A 168 -1.37 -25.19 8.39
N GLN A 169 -0.53 -25.89 7.62
CA GLN A 169 0.87 -25.53 7.44
C GLN A 169 1.00 -24.16 6.76
N SER A 170 0.24 -23.92 5.69
CA SER A 170 0.25 -22.63 4.99
C SER A 170 -0.22 -21.48 5.88
N LEU A 171 -1.33 -21.66 6.60
CA LEU A 171 -1.82 -20.67 7.55
C LEU A 171 -0.82 -20.42 8.69
N LYS A 172 -0.21 -21.47 9.23
CA LYS A 172 0.75 -21.35 10.32
C LYS A 172 2.05 -20.68 9.87
N ALA A 173 2.52 -20.97 8.66
CA ALA A 173 3.67 -20.28 8.06
C ALA A 173 3.36 -18.78 7.91
N PHE A 174 2.19 -18.43 7.36
CA PHE A 174 1.74 -17.04 7.26
C PHE A 174 1.75 -16.34 8.63
N ILE A 175 1.13 -16.95 9.65
CA ILE A 175 1.11 -16.40 11.02
C ILE A 175 2.53 -16.22 11.56
N ASN A 176 3.39 -17.24 11.49
CA ASN A 176 4.73 -17.16 12.08
C ASN A 176 5.60 -16.10 11.37
N GLU A 177 5.42 -15.91 10.07
CA GLU A 177 6.16 -14.94 9.27
C GLU A 177 5.64 -13.51 9.42
N HIS A 178 4.34 -13.32 9.61
CA HIS A 178 3.72 -11.99 9.52
C HIS A 178 3.13 -11.47 10.84
N LEU A 179 2.89 -12.33 11.85
CA LEU A 179 2.32 -11.89 13.14
C LEU A 179 3.37 -11.29 14.08
N ALA A 180 4.66 -11.62 13.92
CA ALA A 180 5.72 -11.04 14.75
C ALA A 180 5.76 -9.51 14.62
N ASP A 181 5.59 -9.03 13.40
CA ASP A 181 5.64 -7.62 13.02
C ASP A 181 4.66 -6.72 13.77
N PRO A 182 3.34 -6.97 13.77
CA PRO A 182 2.41 -6.17 14.55
C PRO A 182 2.68 -6.31 16.06
N MET A 183 3.19 -7.44 16.54
CA MET A 183 3.52 -7.60 17.96
C MET A 183 4.72 -6.75 18.38
N VAL A 184 5.78 -6.71 17.55
CA VAL A 184 6.94 -5.85 17.81
C VAL A 184 6.57 -4.38 17.67
N TYR A 185 5.80 -4.03 16.64
CA TYR A 185 5.34 -2.67 16.40
C TYR A 185 4.45 -2.15 17.53
N LEU A 186 3.52 -2.95 18.04
CA LEU A 186 2.67 -2.57 19.18
C LEU A 186 3.41 -2.66 20.53
N GLY A 187 4.62 -3.22 20.55
CA GLY A 187 5.49 -3.36 21.70
C GLY A 187 6.61 -2.33 21.71
N GLN A 188 7.86 -2.80 21.90
CA GLN A 188 9.03 -1.94 22.08
C GLN A 188 9.66 -1.46 20.76
N GLY A 189 9.29 -2.04 19.61
CA GLY A 189 9.87 -1.69 18.32
C GLY A 189 9.20 -0.50 17.63
N GLN A 190 8.15 0.08 18.22
CA GLN A 190 7.33 1.12 17.59
C GLN A 190 8.15 2.34 17.13
N GLU A 191 9.02 2.84 18.00
CA GLU A 191 9.74 4.11 17.80
C GLU A 191 10.67 4.03 16.60
N GLY A 192 11.54 3.01 16.52
CA GLY A 192 12.46 2.83 15.39
C GLY A 192 11.74 2.58 14.07
N ILE A 193 10.63 1.83 14.09
CA ILE A 193 9.80 1.61 12.89
C ILE A 193 9.16 2.92 12.42
N ILE A 194 8.61 3.73 13.34
CA ILE A 194 8.07 5.05 13.02
C ILE A 194 9.18 5.97 12.46
N GLU A 195 10.33 6.02 13.11
CA GLU A 195 11.47 6.84 12.69
C GLU A 195 11.94 6.48 11.27
N SER A 196 11.94 5.19 10.90
CA SER A 196 12.27 4.75 9.55
C SER A 196 11.37 5.39 8.48
N VAL A 197 10.06 5.50 8.73
CA VAL A 197 9.12 6.15 7.82
C VAL A 197 9.30 7.67 7.82
N GLN A 198 9.58 8.27 8.99
CA GLN A 198 9.87 9.70 9.08
C GLN A 198 11.10 10.09 8.25
N GLN A 199 12.16 9.28 8.32
CA GLN A 199 13.34 9.50 7.50
C GLN A 199 13.06 9.28 6.01
N ALA A 200 12.22 8.30 5.64
CA ALA A 200 11.82 8.13 4.24
C ALA A 200 11.07 9.36 3.69
N PHE A 201 10.16 9.96 4.48
CA PHE A 201 9.55 11.24 4.13
C PHE A 201 10.61 12.34 3.97
N CYS A 202 11.50 12.47 4.95
CA CYS A 202 12.56 13.46 4.92
C CYS A 202 13.40 13.37 3.63
N TRP A 203 13.88 12.17 3.27
CA TRP A 203 14.62 11.95 2.03
C TRP A 203 13.81 12.20 0.76
N MET A 204 12.51 11.85 0.74
CA MET A 204 11.63 12.10 -0.40
C MET A 204 11.43 13.59 -0.69
N PHE A 205 11.38 14.40 0.38
CA PHE A 205 11.17 15.85 0.31
C PHE A 205 12.45 16.66 0.06
N GLN A 206 13.63 16.04 0.11
CA GLN A 206 14.88 16.75 -0.21
C GLN A 206 14.97 17.12 -1.70
N ASP A 207 15.72 18.20 -1.96
CA ASP A 207 16.12 18.61 -3.30
C ASP A 207 17.33 17.78 -3.75
N LYS A 208 17.07 16.54 -4.14
CA LYS A 208 18.10 15.62 -4.63
C LYS A 208 17.61 14.91 -5.89
N ASP A 209 18.42 14.96 -6.93
CA ASP A 209 18.25 14.16 -8.13
C ASP A 209 18.67 12.71 -7.89
N LEU A 210 18.16 11.80 -8.72
CA LEU A 210 18.46 10.37 -8.60
C LEU A 210 19.97 10.06 -8.61
N GLY A 211 20.74 10.81 -9.43
CA GLY A 211 22.19 10.67 -9.54
C GLY A 211 22.94 11.06 -8.27
N GLU A 212 22.36 11.91 -7.42
CA GLU A 212 22.97 12.33 -6.14
C GLU A 212 22.78 11.29 -5.03
N PHE A 213 21.86 10.33 -5.22
CA PHE A 213 21.73 9.16 -4.37
C PHE A 213 22.66 8.02 -4.79
N ALA A 214 23.29 8.10 -5.96
CA ALA A 214 23.95 6.97 -6.62
C ALA A 214 25.35 6.59 -6.07
N GLU A 215 25.72 7.07 -4.88
CA GLU A 215 26.93 6.61 -4.19
C GLU A 215 26.56 5.47 -3.23
N VAL A 216 27.24 4.31 -3.38
CA VAL A 216 27.23 3.09 -2.54
C VAL A 216 26.49 3.23 -1.20
N ASP A 217 25.53 2.33 -0.90
CA ASP A 217 24.79 2.20 0.37
C ASP A 217 25.33 3.08 1.51
N GLN A 218 24.89 4.35 1.52
CA GLN A 218 25.37 5.31 2.50
C GLN A 218 24.52 5.15 3.76
N PRO A 219 25.11 4.83 4.92
CA PRO A 219 24.41 4.96 6.18
C PRO A 219 24.04 6.44 6.35
N GLY A 220 22.75 6.72 6.41
CA GLY A 220 22.22 8.08 6.40
C GLY A 220 21.23 8.27 7.53
N TYR A 221 21.41 9.36 8.26
CA TYR A 221 20.36 9.97 9.05
C TYR A 221 19.99 11.29 8.36
N CYS A 222 18.70 11.52 8.14
CA CYS A 222 18.23 12.76 7.52
C CYS A 222 18.25 13.89 8.58
N GLU A 223 19.35 14.66 8.64
CA GLU A 223 19.58 15.64 9.72
C GLU A 223 18.70 16.92 9.70
N ASN A 224 18.16 17.20 10.89
CA ASN A 224 18.03 18.44 11.69
C ASN A 224 17.55 19.79 11.15
N ASP A 225 17.35 20.01 9.85
CA ASP A 225 16.62 21.21 9.42
C ASP A 225 15.56 20.95 8.37
N PHE A 226 15.09 19.69 8.31
CA PHE A 226 13.98 19.25 7.47
C PHE A 226 12.79 20.22 7.48
N PHE A 227 12.55 20.95 8.57
CA PHE A 227 11.45 21.90 8.69
C PHE A 227 11.79 23.37 8.49
N SER A 228 13.06 23.80 8.45
CA SER A 228 13.37 25.24 8.40
C SER A 228 13.10 25.86 7.05
N GLN A 229 13.36 25.13 5.97
CA GLN A 229 13.28 25.67 4.62
C GLN A 229 12.74 24.60 3.68
N ALA A 230 11.67 24.95 2.97
CA ALA A 230 11.13 24.11 1.92
C ALA A 230 12.13 24.02 0.77
N SER A 231 12.38 22.81 0.28
CA SER A 231 13.08 22.60 -0.99
C SER A 231 12.23 23.08 -2.17
N ASP A 232 12.88 23.44 -3.27
CA ASP A 232 12.18 23.77 -4.52
C ASP A 232 11.37 22.56 -5.02
N THR A 233 11.93 21.36 -4.89
CA THR A 233 11.23 20.09 -5.11
C THR A 233 9.96 19.96 -4.26
N LEU A 234 9.99 20.25 -2.95
CA LEU A 234 8.78 20.19 -2.12
C LEU A 234 7.69 21.14 -2.61
N VAL A 235 8.06 22.32 -3.10
CA VAL A 235 7.08 23.29 -3.61
C VAL A 235 6.53 22.83 -4.96
N ARG A 236 7.40 22.38 -5.87
CA ARG A 236 7.08 22.04 -7.27
C ARG A 236 6.39 20.69 -7.43
N ASP A 237 6.94 19.64 -6.82
CA ASP A 237 6.61 18.25 -7.11
C ASP A 237 5.39 17.76 -6.32
N ASP A 238 4.78 16.68 -6.80
CA ASP A 238 3.60 16.08 -6.18
C ASP A 238 3.95 14.75 -5.51
N PHE A 239 3.34 14.52 -4.34
CA PHE A 239 3.68 13.42 -3.45
C PHE A 239 2.52 12.47 -3.29
N PHE A 240 2.84 11.17 -3.32
CA PHE A 240 1.88 10.09 -3.19
C PHE A 240 2.44 9.06 -2.22
N ILE A 241 1.55 8.38 -1.51
CA ILE A 241 1.93 7.31 -0.59
C ILE A 241 1.15 6.06 -0.99
N VAL A 242 1.83 4.92 -1.03
CA VAL A 242 1.20 3.61 -1.13
C VAL A 242 1.66 2.77 0.06
N SER A 243 0.72 2.19 0.80
CA SER A 243 1.04 1.24 1.86
C SER A 243 0.34 -0.08 1.66
N HIS A 244 0.91 -1.13 2.25
CA HIS A 244 0.25 -2.42 2.40
C HIS A 244 0.01 -2.71 3.87
N SER A 245 -1.16 -3.26 4.22
CA SER A 245 -1.41 -3.89 5.51
C SER A 245 -1.01 -2.99 6.70
N LEU A 246 -0.19 -3.49 7.64
CA LEU A 246 0.39 -2.76 8.78
C LEU A 246 1.08 -1.44 8.41
N GLY A 247 1.68 -1.35 7.22
CA GLY A 247 2.36 -0.14 6.75
C GLY A 247 1.45 1.08 6.75
N SER A 248 0.13 0.86 6.66
CA SER A 248 -0.85 1.94 6.69
C SER A 248 -0.95 2.62 8.06
N ALA A 249 -0.90 1.84 9.15
CA ALA A 249 -0.88 2.38 10.50
C ALA A 249 0.46 3.03 10.83
N ILE A 250 1.56 2.38 10.47
CA ILE A 250 2.92 2.93 10.65
C ILE A 250 3.03 4.30 9.99
N THR A 251 2.55 4.42 8.75
CA THR A 251 2.64 5.67 8.00
C THR A 251 1.83 6.80 8.65
N LEU A 252 0.61 6.52 9.09
CA LEU A 252 -0.20 7.53 9.78
C LEU A 252 0.42 7.98 11.11
N ASP A 253 0.98 7.04 11.87
CA ASP A 253 1.65 7.34 13.13
C ASP A 253 2.93 8.16 12.91
N ALA A 254 3.68 7.87 11.84
CA ALA A 254 4.86 8.65 11.46
C ALA A 254 4.51 10.08 11.05
N ILE A 255 3.47 10.28 10.24
CA ILE A 255 3.00 11.62 9.86
C ILE A 255 2.50 12.38 11.09
N ASP A 256 1.75 11.73 11.98
CA ASP A 256 1.26 12.37 13.21
C ASP A 256 2.42 12.74 14.14
N ALA A 257 3.41 11.87 14.31
CA ALA A 257 4.62 12.18 15.07
C ALA A 257 5.39 13.37 14.46
N LEU A 258 5.51 13.45 13.13
CA LEU A 258 6.10 14.61 12.44
C LEU A 258 5.30 15.89 12.71
N ALA A 259 3.97 15.84 12.58
CA ALA A 259 3.10 16.98 12.81
C ALA A 259 3.21 17.53 14.25
N ARG A 260 3.27 16.65 15.25
CA ARG A 260 3.41 17.06 16.67
C ARG A 260 4.77 17.66 16.98
N SER A 261 5.84 17.07 16.44
CA SER A 261 7.21 17.57 16.64
C SER A 261 7.39 19.03 16.21
N HIS A 262 6.55 19.50 15.29
CA HIS A 262 6.50 20.89 14.86
C HIS A 262 5.53 21.75 15.69
N GLY A 263 4.36 21.23 16.05
CA GLY A 263 3.38 21.95 16.88
C GLY A 263 3.92 22.37 18.26
N GLU A 264 4.77 21.54 18.86
CA GLU A 264 5.42 21.81 20.16
C GLU A 264 6.50 22.91 20.05
N LYS A 265 7.32 22.91 18.99
CA LYS A 265 8.36 23.95 18.77
C LYS A 265 7.78 25.35 18.64
N ARG A 266 6.59 25.49 18.04
CA ARG A 266 5.91 26.78 17.86
C ARG A 266 5.42 27.40 19.19
N GLN A 267 5.21 26.59 20.23
CA GLN A 267 4.86 27.11 21.57
C GLN A 267 6.08 27.65 22.33
N ASP A 268 7.28 27.11 22.08
CA ASP A 268 8.53 27.56 22.70
C ASP A 268 9.13 28.80 22.01
N GLU A 269 8.96 28.95 20.69
CA GLU A 269 9.44 30.13 19.93
C GLU A 269 8.70 31.44 20.28
N GLY A 270 7.57 31.35 20.99
CA GLY A 270 6.89 32.51 21.58
C GLY A 270 7.69 33.25 22.67
N LYS A 271 8.87 32.74 23.07
CA LYS A 271 9.71 33.33 24.13
C LYS A 271 11.11 33.80 23.71
N GLY A 272 11.46 33.78 22.43
CA GLY A 272 12.58 34.60 21.95
C GLY A 272 13.40 34.01 20.83
N GLN A 273 13.32 34.65 19.66
CA GLN A 273 14.47 35.15 18.89
C GLN A 273 13.94 35.87 17.64
N SER A 274 13.63 37.17 17.79
CA SER A 274 13.47 38.08 16.66
C SER A 274 14.86 38.42 16.11
N GLY A 275 15.24 37.88 14.95
CA GLY A 275 16.59 38.13 14.42
C GLY A 275 16.85 37.87 12.93
N ARG A 276 15.87 37.43 12.12
CA ARG A 276 16.06 37.32 10.66
C ARG A 276 15.25 38.39 9.92
N PRO A 277 15.86 39.14 8.97
CA PRO A 277 15.12 40.07 8.12
C PRO A 277 14.03 39.33 7.33
N ALA A 278 12.80 39.84 7.37
CA ALA A 278 11.62 39.23 6.73
C ALA A 278 11.68 39.15 5.18
N ALA A 279 12.73 39.68 4.56
CA ALA A 279 12.88 39.73 3.10
C ALA A 279 13.63 38.52 2.49
N GLU A 280 14.27 37.67 3.30
CA GLU A 280 15.03 36.49 2.85
C GLU A 280 14.50 35.15 3.41
N ALA A 281 13.43 35.17 4.20
CA ALA A 281 12.83 33.95 4.74
C ALA A 281 11.96 33.29 3.67
N GLY A 282 12.53 32.34 2.92
CA GLY A 282 11.75 31.41 2.09
C GLY A 282 10.71 30.65 2.92
N LYS A 283 9.70 30.06 2.26
CA LYS A 283 8.69 29.25 2.95
C LYS A 283 9.37 28.13 3.74
N THR A 284 8.96 27.94 4.98
CA THR A 284 9.34 26.74 5.74
C THR A 284 8.74 25.49 5.09
N THR A 285 9.32 24.32 5.32
CA THR A 285 8.79 23.03 4.82
C THR A 285 7.33 22.83 5.24
N ILE A 286 6.99 23.25 6.46
CA ILE A 286 5.63 23.14 6.98
C ILE A 286 4.68 24.05 6.22
N GLU A 287 5.07 25.30 5.94
CA GLU A 287 4.25 26.20 5.15
C GLU A 287 4.03 25.69 3.72
N ALA A 288 5.02 25.03 3.12
CA ALA A 288 4.86 24.35 1.84
C ALA A 288 3.89 23.15 1.97
N LEU A 289 4.07 22.30 2.98
CA LEU A 289 3.24 21.13 3.25
C LEU A 289 1.77 21.49 3.56
N ARG A 290 1.52 22.62 4.24
CA ARG A 290 0.15 23.16 4.48
C ARG A 290 -0.63 23.46 3.21
N GLY A 291 0.06 23.64 2.08
CA GLY A 291 -0.53 23.80 0.76
C GLY A 291 -0.63 22.50 -0.06
N LYS A 292 -0.04 21.39 0.43
CA LYS A 292 -0.03 20.12 -0.29
C LYS A 292 -1.19 19.22 0.15
N SER A 293 -1.83 18.61 -0.84
CA SER A 293 -2.70 17.47 -0.61
C SER A 293 -2.04 16.20 -1.12
N ILE A 294 -1.92 15.19 -0.26
CA ILE A 294 -1.19 13.96 -0.55
C ILE A 294 -2.19 12.80 -0.64
N PRO A 295 -2.32 12.14 -1.81
CA PRO A 295 -3.06 10.89 -1.90
C PRO A 295 -2.32 9.75 -1.20
N PHE A 296 -3.06 8.99 -0.40
CA PHE A 296 -2.56 7.87 0.36
C PHE A 296 -3.36 6.60 0.07
N PHE A 297 -2.79 5.72 -0.75
CA PHE A 297 -3.39 4.47 -1.17
C PHE A 297 -3.05 3.34 -0.18
N MET A 298 -4.05 2.88 0.56
CA MET A 298 -3.89 1.83 1.57
C MET A 298 -4.41 0.50 1.02
N LEU A 299 -3.49 -0.39 0.66
CA LEU A 299 -3.79 -1.74 0.17
C LEU A 299 -3.91 -2.69 1.36
N ALA A 300 -5.00 -3.48 1.40
CA ALA A 300 -5.28 -4.39 2.52
C ALA A 300 -5.34 -3.68 3.89
N ASN A 301 -6.06 -2.54 3.96
CA ASN A 301 -6.08 -1.65 5.14
C ASN A 301 -6.48 -2.37 6.45
N GLN A 302 -5.59 -2.38 7.46
CA GLN A 302 -5.84 -2.98 8.78
C GLN A 302 -6.08 -1.95 9.91
N LEU A 303 -6.22 -0.66 9.56
CA LEU A 303 -6.21 0.43 10.55
C LEU A 303 -7.25 0.26 11.69
N PRO A 304 -8.51 -0.13 11.45
CA PRO A 304 -9.48 -0.34 12.55
C PRO A 304 -9.05 -1.39 13.57
N LEU A 305 -8.46 -2.51 13.11
CA LEU A 305 -7.95 -3.56 13.97
C LEU A 305 -6.78 -3.06 14.83
N LEU A 306 -5.82 -2.39 14.20
CA LEU A 306 -4.61 -1.90 14.87
C LEU A 306 -4.91 -0.76 15.86
N ARG A 307 -5.94 0.06 15.57
CA ARG A 307 -6.39 1.12 16.49
C ARG A 307 -7.05 0.61 17.76
N LEU A 308 -7.41 -0.68 17.86
CA LEU A 308 -7.92 -1.26 19.11
C LEU A 308 -6.89 -1.24 20.25
N PHE A 309 -5.60 -1.26 19.92
CA PHE A 309 -4.51 -1.18 20.91
C PHE A 309 -4.28 0.24 21.42
N TYR A 310 -4.75 1.25 20.68
CA TYR A 310 -4.68 2.64 21.08
C TYR A 310 -6.05 3.05 21.61
N PHE A 311 -6.20 3.11 22.93
CA PHE A 311 -7.33 3.84 23.48
C PHE A 311 -7.21 5.28 23.00
N PRO A 312 -8.17 5.81 22.23
CA PRO A 312 -8.08 7.17 21.74
C PRO A 312 -7.98 8.04 22.97
N ASP A 313 -6.84 8.69 23.12
CA ASP A 313 -6.77 9.82 24.04
C ASP A 313 -7.75 10.82 23.45
N THR A 314 -8.93 10.96 24.07
CA THR A 314 -10.03 11.81 23.59
C THR A 314 -9.61 13.27 23.40
N ALA A 315 -8.43 13.66 23.92
CA ALA A 315 -7.78 14.93 23.66
C ALA A 315 -7.01 15.00 22.32
N ARG A 316 -6.83 13.92 21.55
CA ARG A 316 -5.94 13.85 20.38
C ARG A 316 -6.68 13.81 19.03
N ALA A 317 -7.88 13.26 18.99
CA ALA A 317 -8.69 13.17 17.78
C ALA A 317 -10.18 13.06 18.11
N GLY A 318 -11.02 13.61 17.23
CA GLY A 318 -12.46 13.77 17.42
C GLY A 318 -13.04 14.79 16.45
N PRO A 319 -14.35 14.74 16.14
CA PRO A 319 -14.98 15.57 15.12
C PRO A 319 -14.82 17.07 15.39
N ASP A 320 -14.91 17.51 16.64
CA ASP A 320 -14.71 18.93 17.01
C ASP A 320 -13.29 19.43 16.68
N ARG A 321 -12.29 18.54 16.77
CA ARG A 321 -10.91 18.89 16.38
C ARG A 321 -10.67 18.82 14.88
N TYR A 322 -11.52 18.12 14.14
CA TYR A 322 -11.41 18.12 12.69
C TYR A 322 -11.76 19.50 12.14
N SER A 323 -12.92 20.05 12.52
CA SER A 323 -13.36 21.38 12.08
C SER A 323 -12.36 22.47 12.46
N ASP A 324 -11.83 22.42 13.70
CA ASP A 324 -10.82 23.37 14.18
C ASP A 324 -9.60 23.50 13.25
N TYR A 325 -9.11 22.40 12.67
CA TYR A 325 -7.88 22.37 11.88
C TYR A 325 -8.13 22.39 10.37
N CYS A 326 -9.29 21.94 9.90
CA CYS A 326 -9.49 21.58 8.51
C CYS A 326 -10.57 22.37 7.80
N GLU A 327 -11.37 23.14 8.54
CA GLU A 327 -12.26 24.15 7.96
C GLU A 327 -11.54 25.50 7.92
N ALA A 328 -11.80 26.29 6.87
CA ALA A 328 -11.09 27.56 6.66
C ALA A 328 -11.34 28.56 7.80
N GLU A 329 -12.50 28.46 8.44
CA GLU A 329 -12.92 29.26 9.60
C GLU A 329 -12.48 28.67 10.94
N GLY A 330 -11.81 27.52 10.96
CA GLY A 330 -11.39 26.84 12.19
C GLY A 330 -10.27 27.57 12.94
N ASP A 331 -10.37 27.63 14.27
CA ASP A 331 -9.43 28.34 15.15
C ASP A 331 -7.96 27.87 15.04
N ARG A 332 -7.75 26.65 14.54
CA ARG A 332 -6.44 26.00 14.41
C ARG A 332 -6.11 25.67 12.95
N PHE A 333 -6.81 26.27 11.99
CA PHE A 333 -6.57 26.04 10.57
C PHE A 333 -5.09 26.21 10.21
N ASP A 334 -4.44 27.29 10.66
CA ASP A 334 -3.02 27.57 10.40
C ASP A 334 -2.02 26.74 11.24
N GLN A 335 -2.52 25.80 12.05
CA GLN A 335 -1.70 24.85 12.81
C GLN A 335 -1.66 23.47 12.15
N ARG A 336 -2.35 23.27 11.03
CA ARG A 336 -2.27 22.03 10.25
C ARG A 336 -0.84 21.77 9.74
N PHE A 337 -0.55 20.50 9.52
CA PHE A 337 0.68 19.98 8.92
C PHE A 337 0.54 19.83 7.39
N LEU A 338 -0.59 19.30 6.91
CA LEU A 338 -0.91 19.18 5.48
C LEU A 338 -2.14 20.00 5.11
N GLY A 339 -2.26 20.36 3.83
CA GLY A 339 -3.52 20.86 3.28
C GLY A 339 -4.60 19.78 3.23
N GLY A 340 -4.23 18.52 3.07
CA GLY A 340 -5.14 17.39 3.20
C GLY A 340 -4.53 16.03 2.84
N LEU A 341 -4.90 14.99 3.58
CA LEU A 341 -4.50 13.61 3.31
C LEU A 341 -5.69 12.85 2.70
N ALA A 342 -5.63 12.59 1.41
CA ALA A 342 -6.68 11.86 0.68
C ALA A 342 -6.45 10.35 0.83
N ILE A 343 -7.03 9.76 1.86
CA ILE A 343 -6.96 8.34 2.17
C ILE A 343 -7.85 7.57 1.18
N VAL A 344 -7.25 6.62 0.46
CA VAL A 344 -7.93 5.70 -0.45
C VAL A 344 -7.74 4.28 0.08
N ALA A 345 -8.76 3.75 0.75
CA ALA A 345 -8.71 2.44 1.39
C ALA A 345 -9.24 1.35 0.46
N PHE A 346 -8.35 0.48 -0.01
CA PHE A 346 -8.72 -0.69 -0.82
C PHE A 346 -8.98 -1.88 0.10
N THR A 347 -10.15 -2.51 -0.08
CA THR A 347 -10.61 -3.63 0.72
C THR A 347 -11.26 -4.70 -0.16
N ASP A 348 -10.78 -5.93 -0.05
CA ASP A 348 -11.50 -7.13 -0.52
C ASP A 348 -12.40 -7.64 0.62
N PRO A 349 -13.72 -7.76 0.42
CA PRO A 349 -14.63 -8.38 1.39
C PRO A 349 -14.21 -9.79 1.87
N ASN A 350 -13.38 -10.50 1.11
CA ASN A 350 -12.87 -11.82 1.50
C ASN A 350 -11.52 -11.77 2.22
N ASP A 351 -10.91 -10.59 2.34
CA ASP A 351 -9.73 -10.35 3.17
C ASP A 351 -10.18 -10.21 4.62
N LEU A 352 -9.87 -11.22 5.43
CA LEU A 352 -10.28 -11.27 6.85
C LEU A 352 -9.61 -10.19 7.72
N LEU A 353 -8.56 -9.55 7.22
CA LEU A 353 -7.78 -8.58 7.96
C LEU A 353 -7.93 -7.16 7.40
N SER A 354 -8.64 -6.97 6.28
CA SER A 354 -8.90 -5.64 5.73
C SER A 354 -10.27 -5.11 6.13
N TYR A 355 -10.34 -3.80 6.36
CA TYR A 355 -11.53 -3.10 6.80
C TYR A 355 -11.75 -1.85 5.96
N THR A 356 -13.01 -1.55 5.66
CA THR A 356 -13.41 -0.21 5.20
C THR A 356 -13.26 0.78 6.34
N LEU A 357 -13.12 2.06 5.98
CA LEU A 357 -12.95 3.17 6.91
C LEU A 357 -14.17 4.09 6.86
N GLU A 358 -14.92 4.13 7.95
CA GLU A 358 -15.98 5.13 8.11
C GLU A 358 -15.36 6.52 8.31
N PRO A 359 -15.93 7.61 7.75
CA PRO A 359 -15.40 8.96 7.94
C PRO A 359 -15.27 9.36 9.41
N GLU A 360 -16.24 9.00 10.24
CA GLU A 360 -16.20 9.25 11.68
C GLU A 360 -15.03 8.52 12.36
N PHE A 361 -14.75 7.28 11.95
CA PHE A 361 -13.59 6.54 12.44
C PHE A 361 -12.30 7.28 12.10
N VAL A 362 -12.17 7.76 10.86
CA VAL A 362 -10.99 8.51 10.41
C VAL A 362 -10.82 9.81 11.19
N GLN A 363 -11.90 10.58 11.38
CA GLN A 363 -11.85 11.81 12.19
C GLN A 363 -11.50 11.56 13.66
N ARG A 364 -11.84 10.38 14.20
CA ARG A 364 -11.54 9.99 15.59
C ARG A 364 -10.16 9.35 15.78
N HIS A 365 -9.58 8.73 14.75
CA HIS A 365 -8.37 7.91 14.90
C HIS A 365 -7.20 8.33 14.01
N VAL A 366 -7.37 9.37 13.19
CA VAL A 366 -6.31 9.99 12.39
C VAL A 366 -6.14 11.45 12.84
N SER A 367 -4.90 11.90 12.90
CA SER A 367 -4.55 13.24 13.38
C SER A 367 -5.30 14.33 12.58
N PRO A 368 -5.93 15.31 13.24
CA PRO A 368 -6.58 16.42 12.53
C PRO A 368 -5.56 17.32 11.80
N HIS A 369 -4.28 17.30 12.19
CA HIS A 369 -3.23 18.10 11.54
C HIS A 369 -3.04 17.78 10.05
N VAL A 370 -3.50 16.62 9.58
CA VAL A 370 -3.34 16.22 8.17
C VAL A 370 -4.61 16.38 7.36
N CYS A 371 -5.71 16.85 7.97
CA CYS A 371 -7.01 17.00 7.32
C CYS A 371 -7.42 15.78 6.50
N PRO A 372 -7.59 14.62 7.17
CA PRO A 372 -7.83 13.37 6.48
C PRO A 372 -9.22 13.36 5.83
N ARG A 373 -9.28 12.84 4.61
CA ARG A 373 -10.53 12.54 3.89
C ARG A 373 -10.45 11.14 3.34
N VAL A 374 -11.52 10.36 3.46
CA VAL A 374 -11.48 8.94 3.14
C VAL A 374 -12.39 8.56 1.99
N THR A 375 -11.84 7.77 1.07
CA THR A 375 -12.55 7.09 0.00
C THR A 375 -12.33 5.59 0.14
N ASN A 376 -13.41 4.83 0.23
CA ASN A 376 -13.35 3.37 0.26
C ASN A 376 -13.47 2.80 -1.14
N VAL A 377 -12.61 1.86 -1.49
CA VAL A 377 -12.67 1.08 -2.73
C VAL A 377 -12.83 -0.39 -2.36
N LEU A 378 -14.07 -0.88 -2.46
CA LEU A 378 -14.44 -2.25 -2.16
C LEU A 378 -14.41 -3.09 -3.44
N LEU A 379 -13.49 -4.06 -3.55
CA LEU A 379 -13.33 -4.88 -4.75
C LEU A 379 -12.76 -6.27 -4.45
N ASN A 380 -13.18 -7.27 -5.21
CA ASN A 380 -12.64 -8.63 -5.05
C ASN A 380 -11.36 -8.83 -5.87
N VAL A 381 -10.19 -8.83 -5.23
CA VAL A 381 -8.90 -9.12 -5.90
C VAL A 381 -8.76 -10.62 -6.12
N ALA A 382 -9.21 -11.43 -5.16
CA ALA A 382 -9.24 -12.88 -5.29
C ALA A 382 -10.47 -13.35 -6.08
N ALA A 383 -10.25 -14.24 -7.05
CA ALA A 383 -11.35 -14.94 -7.71
C ALA A 383 -12.06 -15.89 -6.73
N LYS A 384 -13.38 -15.99 -6.82
CA LYS A 384 -14.16 -16.98 -6.06
C LYS A 384 -13.87 -18.38 -6.62
N ILE A 385 -13.65 -19.37 -5.74
CA ILE A 385 -13.55 -20.77 -6.17
C ILE A 385 -14.96 -21.36 -6.14
N ASP A 386 -15.47 -21.68 -7.33
CA ASP A 386 -16.89 -21.76 -7.64
C ASP A 386 -17.60 -23.08 -7.24
N ILE A 387 -17.04 -23.87 -6.32
CA ILE A 387 -17.67 -25.15 -5.92
C ILE A 387 -18.34 -25.06 -4.55
N VAL A 388 -17.95 -24.12 -3.68
CA VAL A 388 -18.54 -23.97 -2.33
C VAL A 388 -18.61 -22.50 -1.84
N GLY A 389 -18.38 -21.51 -2.72
CA GLY A 389 -18.48 -20.10 -2.36
C GLY A 389 -17.34 -19.55 -1.47
N PHE A 390 -16.24 -20.28 -1.33
CA PHE A 390 -15.05 -19.82 -0.59
C PHE A 390 -14.09 -19.06 -1.50
N ALA A 391 -13.58 -17.94 -1.02
CA ALA A 391 -12.41 -17.26 -1.58
C ALA A 391 -11.19 -17.55 -0.68
N ASN A 392 -9.99 -17.55 -1.27
CA ASN A 392 -8.76 -17.73 -0.50
C ASN A 392 -8.43 -16.42 0.24
N PRO A 393 -8.51 -16.37 1.60
CA PRO A 393 -8.28 -15.15 2.35
C PRO A 393 -6.84 -14.64 2.24
N ILE A 394 -5.86 -15.52 1.99
CA ILE A 394 -4.46 -15.13 1.77
C ILE A 394 -4.34 -14.39 0.44
N THR A 395 -4.95 -14.92 -0.62
CA THR A 395 -4.98 -14.26 -1.94
C THR A 395 -5.71 -12.93 -1.86
N ALA A 396 -6.84 -12.86 -1.14
CA ALA A 396 -7.60 -11.64 -0.93
C ALA A 396 -6.78 -10.56 -0.19
N HIS A 397 -5.81 -10.97 0.65
CA HIS A 397 -4.93 -10.06 1.38
C HIS A 397 -3.71 -9.58 0.58
N LEU A 398 -3.17 -10.42 -0.32
CA LEU A 398 -1.86 -10.17 -0.94
C LEU A 398 -1.93 -9.66 -2.40
N GLU A 399 -2.99 -9.99 -3.14
CA GLU A 399 -3.01 -9.78 -4.60
C GLU A 399 -3.54 -8.41 -5.06
N TYR A 400 -3.58 -7.39 -4.19
CA TYR A 400 -3.95 -6.03 -4.61
C TYR A 400 -3.03 -5.46 -5.69
N SER A 401 -1.73 -5.76 -5.61
CA SER A 401 -0.74 -5.32 -6.61
C SER A 401 -0.89 -5.98 -7.98
N ALA A 402 -1.72 -7.03 -8.07
CA ALA A 402 -2.04 -7.76 -9.29
C ALA A 402 -3.27 -7.22 -10.01
N ASP A 403 -4.19 -6.61 -9.27
CA ASP A 403 -5.51 -6.31 -9.78
C ASP A 403 -5.48 -4.99 -10.56
N GLN A 404 -5.71 -5.06 -11.87
CA GLN A 404 -5.64 -3.88 -12.74
C GLN A 404 -6.53 -2.73 -12.28
N ARG A 405 -7.64 -3.00 -11.58
CA ARG A 405 -8.53 -1.93 -11.07
C ARG A 405 -7.84 -1.11 -10.00
N VAL A 406 -7.10 -1.79 -9.12
CA VAL A 406 -6.28 -1.14 -8.09
C VAL A 406 -5.21 -0.30 -8.77
N ILE A 407 -4.51 -0.87 -9.74
CA ILE A 407 -3.44 -0.19 -10.49
C ILE A 407 -3.97 1.04 -11.23
N ASP A 408 -5.10 0.92 -11.92
CA ASP A 408 -5.75 2.01 -12.66
C ASP A 408 -6.15 3.15 -11.72
N LEU A 409 -6.72 2.83 -10.56
CA LEU A 409 -7.12 3.82 -9.56
C LEU A 409 -5.91 4.52 -8.94
N ILE A 410 -4.82 3.81 -8.67
CA ILE A 410 -3.57 4.42 -8.17
C ILE A 410 -2.95 5.32 -9.26
N ALA A 411 -2.89 4.84 -10.50
CA ALA A 411 -2.29 5.55 -11.61
C ALA A 411 -3.08 6.81 -12.01
N HIS A 412 -4.40 6.73 -12.09
CA HIS A 412 -5.24 7.78 -12.70
C HIS A 412 -6.24 8.43 -11.75
N GLY A 413 -6.48 7.83 -10.59
CA GLY A 413 -7.50 8.29 -9.66
C GLY A 413 -8.90 8.15 -10.23
N THR A 414 -9.78 9.07 -9.85
CA THR A 414 -11.21 9.05 -10.22
C THR A 414 -11.57 9.95 -11.40
N LYS A 415 -10.57 10.52 -12.10
CA LYS A 415 -10.77 11.48 -13.20
C LYS A 415 -11.59 10.89 -14.37
N ALA A 416 -11.58 9.57 -14.58
CA ALA A 416 -12.39 8.86 -15.59
C ALA A 416 -13.85 8.60 -15.15
N LYS A 417 -14.45 9.54 -14.40
CA LYS A 417 -15.86 9.48 -14.01
C LYS A 417 -16.75 9.59 -15.24
N SER A 418 -17.65 8.64 -15.40
CA SER A 418 -18.74 8.70 -16.38
C SER A 418 -20.09 8.52 -15.66
N ILE A 419 -21.16 9.05 -16.25
CA ILE A 419 -22.52 8.90 -15.74
C ILE A 419 -23.24 7.87 -16.60
N HIS A 420 -23.70 6.77 -16.00
CA HIS A 420 -24.50 5.76 -16.69
C HIS A 420 -25.80 5.51 -15.94
N ASN A 421 -26.94 5.72 -16.61
CA ASN A 421 -28.29 5.63 -16.02
C ASN A 421 -28.42 6.43 -14.70
N GLY A 422 -27.84 7.63 -14.66
CA GLY A 422 -27.89 8.53 -13.50
C GLY A 422 -26.91 8.19 -12.36
N ASN A 423 -26.17 7.09 -12.45
CA ASN A 423 -25.19 6.71 -11.42
C ASN A 423 -23.74 7.01 -11.88
N PRO A 424 -22.90 7.59 -11.00
CA PRO A 424 -21.49 7.75 -11.31
C PRO A 424 -20.78 6.39 -11.40
N ARG A 425 -19.88 6.27 -12.35
CA ARG A 425 -19.02 5.10 -12.53
C ARG A 425 -17.60 5.54 -12.86
N VAL A 426 -16.62 4.82 -12.34
CA VAL A 426 -15.24 4.94 -12.81
C VAL A 426 -15.03 3.86 -13.85
N ILE A 427 -14.71 4.28 -15.07
CA ILE A 427 -14.47 3.38 -16.19
C ILE A 427 -12.99 3.03 -16.24
N TYR A 428 -12.68 1.75 -16.40
CA TYR A 428 -11.32 1.25 -16.56
C TYR A 428 -11.25 0.20 -17.66
N GLN A 429 -10.04 -0.11 -18.11
CA GLN A 429 -9.80 -1.15 -19.11
C GLN A 429 -9.19 -2.37 -18.41
N ASP A 430 -9.82 -3.54 -18.54
CA ASP A 430 -9.31 -4.80 -17.98
C ASP A 430 -8.16 -5.40 -18.82
N GLU A 431 -7.60 -6.52 -18.35
CA GLU A 431 -6.46 -7.21 -19.00
C GLU A 431 -6.77 -7.73 -20.41
N ASP A 432 -8.04 -7.98 -20.73
CA ASP A 432 -8.50 -8.41 -22.05
C ASP A 432 -8.84 -7.20 -22.95
N GLY A 433 -8.55 -5.99 -22.50
CA GLY A 433 -8.85 -4.74 -23.19
C GLY A 433 -10.32 -4.34 -23.14
N ARG A 434 -11.15 -5.00 -22.32
CA ARG A 434 -12.58 -4.70 -22.16
C ARG A 434 -12.77 -3.52 -21.23
N MET A 435 -13.73 -2.67 -21.57
CA MET A 435 -14.13 -1.57 -20.69
C MET A 435 -15.02 -2.12 -19.58
N GLU A 436 -14.57 -1.95 -18.36
CA GLU A 436 -15.26 -2.35 -17.14
C GLU A 436 -15.58 -1.11 -16.30
N SER A 437 -16.41 -1.27 -15.26
CA SER A 437 -16.79 -0.14 -14.42
C SER A 437 -16.86 -0.47 -12.93
N CYS A 438 -16.35 0.44 -12.11
CA CYS A 438 -16.58 0.49 -10.67
C CYS A 438 -17.73 1.45 -10.41
N ASN A 439 -18.76 1.00 -9.69
CA ASN A 439 -19.84 1.91 -9.28
C ASN A 439 -19.29 2.91 -8.28
N TRP A 440 -19.52 4.20 -8.47
CA TRP A 440 -19.05 5.23 -7.57
C TRP A 440 -20.23 5.97 -6.95
N LEU A 441 -20.31 5.93 -5.62
CA LEU A 441 -21.23 6.72 -4.82
C LEU A 441 -20.45 7.88 -4.21
N GLU A 442 -20.62 9.06 -4.78
CA GLU A 442 -20.09 10.28 -4.21
C GLU A 442 -20.94 10.66 -3.00
N MET A 443 -20.35 10.57 -1.81
CA MET A 443 -20.96 11.10 -0.60
C MET A 443 -20.37 12.49 -0.37
N LEU A 444 -21.21 13.51 -0.51
CA LEU A 444 -20.89 14.86 -0.05
C LEU A 444 -21.00 14.83 1.49
N TYR A 445 -19.85 14.87 2.15
CA TYR A 445 -19.77 15.09 3.60
C TYR A 445 -19.49 16.57 3.86
#